data_AF-A0A1F4ZVH2-F1
#
_entry.id   AF-A0A1F4ZVH2-F1
#
_cell.length_a   1.000
_cell.length_b   1.000
_cell.length_c   1.000
_cell.angle_alpha   90.00
_cell.angle_beta   90.00
_cell.angle_gamma   90.00
#
_symmetry.space_group_name_H-M   'P 1'
#
loop_
_entity.id
_entity.type
_entity.pdbx_description
1 polymer ?
#
loop_
_entity_poly.entity_id
_entity_poly.type
_entity_poly.pdbx_seq_one_letter_code
_entity_poly.pdbx_strand_id
1 'polypeptide(L)'
;MDEENNALSYLFWGGVIVFIIWAFIFNNKPDTEYIREEFDNGKAIEMEVDDSITRDNWECTGDCSGHDAGYEWAEEKGITDPSDCGGKSESFIEGCEAYANENY
;
A
#
# COMPACT_ATOMS: atom_id res chain seq x y z
N MET A 1 -9.32 28.17 -50.07
CA MET A 1 -8.65 26.85 -50.08
C MET A 1 -8.20 26.62 -48.66
N ASP A 2 -9.15 26.27 -47.79
CA ASP A 2 -8.93 26.37 -46.33
C ASP A 2 -9.39 25.11 -45.61
N GLU A 3 -9.87 24.10 -46.34
CA GLU A 3 -10.36 22.84 -45.78
C GLU A 3 -9.22 21.79 -45.68
N GLU A 4 -8.29 21.77 -46.63
CA GLU A 4 -7.15 20.83 -46.61
C GLU A 4 -6.10 21.15 -45.53
N ASN A 5 -5.97 22.43 -45.15
CA ASN A 5 -5.02 22.87 -44.12
C ASN A 5 -5.42 22.40 -42.71
N ASN A 6 -6.71 22.15 -42.48
CA ASN A 6 -7.20 21.66 -41.20
C ASN A 6 -6.93 20.17 -41.05
N ALA A 7 -7.17 19.38 -42.11
CA ALA A 7 -6.95 17.94 -42.10
C ALA A 7 -5.47 17.57 -41.86
N LEU A 8 -4.54 18.25 -42.53
CA LEU A 8 -3.11 18.06 -42.28
C LEU A 8 -2.71 18.54 -40.87
N SER A 9 -3.24 19.67 -40.41
CA SER A 9 -3.00 20.18 -39.05
C SER A 9 -3.43 19.20 -37.95
N TYR A 10 -4.61 18.58 -38.08
CA TYR A 10 -5.10 17.60 -37.11
C TYR A 10 -4.28 16.32 -37.07
N LEU A 11 -3.72 15.88 -38.20
CA LEU A 11 -2.82 14.72 -38.24
C LEU A 11 -1.48 14.99 -37.53
N PHE A 12 -0.93 16.20 -37.72
CA PHE A 12 0.30 16.61 -37.01
C PHE A 12 0.06 16.78 -35.51
N TRP A 13 -0.95 17.55 -35.11
CA TRP A 13 -1.23 17.79 -33.68
C TRP A 13 -1.76 16.53 -32.97
N GLY A 14 -2.52 15.68 -33.65
CA GLY A 14 -2.96 14.39 -33.13
C GLY A 14 -1.78 13.46 -32.81
N GLY A 15 -0.78 13.39 -33.70
CA GLY A 15 0.45 12.65 -33.45
C GLY A 15 1.26 13.19 -32.27
N VAL A 16 1.38 14.53 -32.16
CA VAL A 16 2.05 15.19 -31.04
C VAL A 16 1.34 14.93 -29.72
N ILE A 17 0.00 15.01 -29.68
CA ILE A 17 -0.79 14.73 -28.47
C ILE A 17 -0.63 13.26 -28.04
N VAL A 18 -0.70 12.32 -28.99
CA VAL A 18 -0.48 10.89 -28.71
C VAL A 18 0.95 10.64 -28.17
N PHE A 19 1.96 11.29 -28.77
CA PHE A 19 3.34 11.17 -28.31
C PHE A 19 3.55 11.78 -26.91
N ILE A 20 2.91 12.91 -26.60
CA ILE A 20 2.98 13.54 -25.28
C ILE A 20 2.29 12.66 -24.22
N ILE A 21 1.11 12.12 -24.53
CA ILE A 21 0.40 11.20 -23.63
C ILE A 21 1.23 9.93 -23.39
N TRP A 22 1.78 9.35 -24.45
CA TRP A 22 2.68 8.21 -24.36
C TRP A 22 3.91 8.55 -23.50
N ALA A 23 4.62 9.63 -23.78
CA ALA A 23 5.77 10.06 -23.00
C ALA A 23 5.42 10.28 -21.52
N PHE A 24 4.25 10.85 -21.21
CA PHE A 24 3.85 11.10 -19.82
C PHE A 24 3.51 9.81 -19.06
N ILE A 25 2.84 8.85 -19.69
CA ILE A 25 2.49 7.57 -19.07
C ILE A 25 3.74 6.69 -18.88
N PHE A 26 4.66 6.68 -19.86
CA PHE A 26 5.82 5.78 -19.84
C PHE A 26 7.04 6.32 -19.08
N ASN A 27 7.19 7.66 -18.95
CA ASN A 27 8.34 8.24 -18.24
C ASN A 27 8.11 8.38 -16.72
N ASN A 28 6.87 8.29 -16.24
CA ASN A 28 6.57 8.32 -14.81
C ASN A 28 6.45 6.88 -14.27
N LYS A 29 7.56 6.14 -14.26
CA LYS A 29 7.62 4.90 -13.48
C LYS A 29 7.78 5.29 -12.01
N PRO A 30 6.95 4.81 -11.08
CA PRO A 30 7.14 5.08 -9.66
C PRO A 30 8.46 4.45 -9.18
N ASP A 31 9.22 5.18 -8.37
CA ASP A 31 10.39 4.63 -7.68
C ASP A 31 9.90 3.55 -6.70
N THR A 32 10.44 2.34 -6.83
CA THR A 32 10.06 1.17 -6.03
C THR A 32 11.03 1.06 -4.85
N GLU A 33 10.51 1.14 -3.63
CA GLU A 33 11.30 0.97 -2.41
C GLU A 33 11.38 -0.53 -2.05
N TYR A 34 12.55 -0.98 -1.61
CA TYR A 34 12.83 -2.38 -1.28
C TYR A 34 13.39 -2.46 0.15
N ILE A 35 12.89 -3.39 0.96
CA ILE A 35 13.47 -3.70 2.27
C ILE A 35 14.43 -4.89 2.13
N ARG A 36 15.61 -4.80 2.76
CA ARG A 36 16.61 -5.87 2.79
C ARG A 36 16.75 -6.42 4.20
N GLU A 37 16.12 -7.56 4.44
CA GLU A 37 16.28 -8.33 5.67
C GLU A 37 17.31 -9.45 5.46
N GLU A 38 18.27 -9.54 6.39
CA GLU A 38 19.31 -10.59 6.40
C GLU A 38 19.06 -11.50 7.61
N PHE A 39 18.63 -12.73 7.33
CA PHE A 39 18.35 -13.73 8.36
C PHE A 39 19.64 -14.41 8.81
N ASP A 40 19.71 -14.88 10.06
CA ASP A 40 20.90 -15.53 10.66
C ASP A 40 21.44 -16.75 9.88
N ASN A 41 20.61 -17.34 9.02
CA ASN A 41 20.99 -18.44 8.14
C ASN A 41 21.68 -17.98 6.84
N GLY A 42 21.95 -16.68 6.69
CA GLY A 42 22.59 -16.08 5.52
C GLY A 42 21.68 -15.91 4.31
N LYS A 43 20.35 -16.08 4.47
CA LYS A 43 19.38 -15.80 3.41
C LYS A 43 19.03 -14.32 3.45
N ALA A 44 19.19 -13.63 2.32
CA ALA A 44 18.62 -12.31 2.13
C ALA A 44 17.31 -12.46 1.34
N ILE A 45 16.24 -11.81 1.79
CA ILE A 45 15.01 -11.68 1.02
C ILE A 45 14.93 -10.22 0.56
N GLU A 46 14.69 -10.05 -0.75
CA GLU A 46 14.40 -8.76 -1.37
C GLU A 46 12.89 -8.75 -1.63
N MET A 47 12.17 -7.90 -0.90
CA MET A 47 10.73 -7.76 -1.02
C MET A 47 10.41 -6.35 -1.54
N GLU A 48 9.59 -6.29 -2.58
CA GLU A 48 9.01 -5.04 -3.07
C GLU A 48 8.06 -4.50 -1.99
N VAL A 49 8.30 -3.28 -1.52
CA VAL A 49 7.38 -2.60 -0.60
C VAL A 49 6.19 -2.14 -1.44
N ASP A 50 5.15 -2.96 -1.46
CA ASP A 50 3.81 -2.52 -1.86
C ASP A 50 3.23 -1.63 -0.75
N ASP A 51 2.39 -0.66 -1.10
CA ASP A 51 1.69 0.27 -0.19
C ASP A 51 0.79 -0.50 0.81
N SER A 52 0.64 -1.83 0.64
CA SER A 52 0.02 -2.74 1.60
C SER A 52 0.93 -3.16 2.76
N ILE A 53 2.23 -2.87 2.74
CA ILE A 53 3.21 -3.26 3.78
C ILE A 53 3.36 -2.16 4.85
N THR A 54 2.59 -1.08 4.79
CA THR A 54 2.53 -0.10 5.89
C THR A 54 1.31 -0.36 6.77
N ARG A 55 1.55 -0.91 7.97
CA ARG A 55 0.71 -0.94 9.18
C ARG A 55 -0.70 -1.56 9.12
N ASP A 56 -1.25 -1.77 7.92
CA ASP A 56 -2.68 -2.08 7.74
C ASP A 56 -2.93 -3.51 7.22
N ASN A 57 -1.90 -4.35 7.07
CA ASN A 57 -2.07 -5.65 6.43
C ASN A 57 -1.34 -6.80 7.15
N TRP A 58 -1.92 -7.24 8.27
CA TRP A 58 -2.02 -8.69 8.47
C TRP A 58 -3.29 -9.16 7.72
N GLU A 59 -3.16 -9.24 6.39
CA GLU A 59 -4.15 -9.71 5.39
C GLU A 59 -5.61 -9.82 5.83
N CYS A 60 -6.23 -8.67 6.11
CA CYS A 60 -7.68 -8.61 6.21
C CYS A 60 -8.29 -8.60 4.80
N THR A 61 -8.49 -9.78 4.21
CA THR A 61 -9.11 -9.93 2.87
C THR A 61 -10.64 -9.78 2.88
N GLY A 62 -11.22 -9.26 3.97
CA GLY A 62 -12.65 -9.33 4.28
C GLY A 62 -13.13 -8.21 5.20
N ASP A 63 -13.96 -8.54 6.20
CA ASP A 63 -14.48 -7.57 7.16
C ASP A 63 -13.46 -7.36 8.31
N CYS A 64 -12.80 -6.20 8.30
CA CYS A 64 -11.75 -5.84 9.26
C CYS A 64 -12.32 -5.27 10.57
N SER A 65 -13.64 -5.18 10.70
CA SER A 65 -14.28 -4.65 11.90
C SER A 65 -13.87 -5.37 13.19
N GLY A 66 -13.51 -6.66 13.11
CA GLY A 66 -12.98 -7.41 14.25
C GLY A 66 -11.61 -6.90 14.70
N HIS A 67 -10.71 -6.64 13.74
CA HIS A 67 -9.37 -6.12 13.97
C HIS A 67 -9.41 -4.69 14.47
N ASP A 68 -10.15 -3.81 13.78
CA ASP A 68 -10.30 -2.41 14.16
C ASP A 68 -10.89 -2.29 15.57
N ALA A 69 -11.91 -3.10 15.89
CA ALA A 69 -12.48 -3.11 17.23
C ALA A 69 -11.48 -3.58 18.31
N GLY A 70 -10.57 -4.49 17.97
CA GLY A 70 -9.49 -4.94 18.86
C GLY A 70 -8.48 -3.83 19.13
N TYR A 71 -8.08 -3.13 18.08
CA TYR A 71 -7.13 -2.03 18.14
C TYR A 71 -7.70 -0.84 18.93
N GLU A 72 -8.92 -0.39 18.60
CA GLU A 72 -9.60 0.71 19.31
C GLU A 72 -9.78 0.36 20.80
N TRP A 73 -10.16 -0.88 21.11
CA TRP A 73 -10.30 -1.32 22.49
C TRP A 73 -8.97 -1.28 23.24
N ALA A 74 -7.88 -1.73 22.60
CA ALA A 74 -6.55 -1.70 23.20
C ALA A 74 -6.07 -0.26 23.44
N GLU A 75 -6.33 0.65 22.51
CA GLU A 75 -6.06 2.09 22.66
C GLU A 75 -6.85 2.70 23.82
N GLU A 76 -8.17 2.46 23.87
CA GLU A 76 -9.02 2.95 24.97
C GLU A 76 -8.58 2.44 26.35
N LYS A 77 -7.99 1.24 26.38
CA LYS A 77 -7.48 0.60 27.60
C LYS A 77 -6.01 0.90 27.89
N GLY A 78 -5.29 1.50 26.94
CA GLY A 78 -3.86 1.74 27.02
C GLY A 78 -3.08 0.44 27.20
N ILE A 79 -3.44 -0.62 26.46
CA ILE A 79 -2.72 -1.90 26.51
C ILE A 79 -1.37 -1.74 25.85
N THR A 80 -0.30 -1.95 26.61
CA THR A 80 1.08 -1.89 26.10
C THR A 80 1.79 -3.23 26.13
N ASP A 81 1.22 -4.26 26.77
CA ASP A 81 1.74 -5.63 26.73
C ASP A 81 0.84 -6.49 25.83
N PRO A 82 1.34 -7.02 24.71
CA PRO A 82 0.56 -7.91 23.85
C PRO A 82 0.01 -9.13 24.59
N SER A 83 0.66 -9.56 25.67
CA SER A 83 0.19 -10.68 26.51
C SER A 83 -1.12 -10.38 27.25
N ASP A 84 -1.46 -9.09 27.41
CA ASP A 84 -2.73 -8.64 27.99
C ASP A 84 -3.86 -8.63 26.96
N CYS A 85 -3.56 -8.87 25.67
CA CYS A 85 -4.56 -9.02 24.63
C CYS A 85 -5.29 -10.36 24.74
N GLY A 86 -6.61 -10.28 24.72
CA GLY A 86 -7.50 -11.43 24.76
C GLY A 86 -8.87 -11.04 24.23
N GLY A 87 -9.69 -12.02 23.86
CA GLY A 87 -10.93 -11.67 23.18
C GLY A 87 -11.76 -12.86 22.75
N LYS A 88 -12.82 -12.56 21.99
CA LYS A 88 -13.80 -13.53 21.52
C LYS A 88 -13.51 -14.08 20.12
N SER A 89 -12.61 -13.44 19.37
CA SER A 89 -12.26 -13.81 18.00
C SER A 89 -10.79 -13.48 17.73
N GLU A 90 -10.15 -14.30 16.89
CA GLU A 90 -8.74 -14.12 16.50
C GLU A 90 -8.49 -12.71 15.96
N SER A 91 -9.32 -12.21 15.04
CA SER A 91 -9.14 -10.87 14.47
C SER A 91 -9.15 -9.75 15.52
N PHE A 92 -9.92 -9.90 16.60
CA PHE A 92 -9.91 -8.92 17.69
C PHE A 92 -8.60 -8.96 18.49
N ILE A 93 -8.07 -10.17 18.71
CA ILE A 93 -6.80 -10.35 19.41
C ILE A 93 -5.67 -9.78 18.56
N GLU A 94 -5.66 -10.07 17.25
CA GLU A 94 -4.70 -9.52 16.29
C GLU A 94 -4.67 -7.98 16.33
N GLY A 95 -5.85 -7.33 16.31
CA GLY A 95 -5.93 -5.87 16.40
C GLY A 95 -5.44 -5.30 17.74
N CYS A 96 -5.72 -5.98 18.84
CA CYS A 96 -5.19 -5.58 20.14
C CYS A 96 -3.67 -5.71 20.20
N GLU A 97 -3.12 -6.85 19.73
CA GLU A 97 -1.68 -7.10 19.73
C GLU A 97 -0.95 -6.12 18.81
N ALA A 98 -1.57 -5.71 17.70
CA ALA A 98 -1.02 -4.67 16.82
C ALA A 98 -0.81 -3.35 17.58
N TYR A 99 -1.84 -2.85 18.28
CA TYR A 99 -1.70 -1.65 19.12
C TYR A 99 -0.64 -1.84 20.22
N ALA A 100 -0.68 -2.97 20.93
CA ALA A 100 0.23 -3.22 22.03
C ALA A 100 1.69 -3.30 21.57
N ASN A 101 1.97 -3.92 20.43
CA ASN A 101 3.32 -3.98 19.85
C ASN A 101 3.82 -2.62 19.35
N GLU A 102 2.93 -1.73 18.88
CA GLU A 102 3.30 -0.35 18.54
C GLU A 102 3.66 0.49 19.79
N ASN A 103 3.15 0.10 20.95
CA ASN A 103 3.25 0.87 22.20
C ASN A 103 4.02 0.15 23.33
N TYR A 104 4.69 -0.98 23.03
CA TYR A 104 5.51 -1.76 23.98
C TYR A 104 6.83 -1.06 24.35
#